data_AF-A0A5B8Z4G4-F1
#
_entry.id   AF-A0A5B8Z4G4-F1
#
_cell.length_a   1.000
_cell.length_b   1.000
_cell.length_c   1.000
_cell.angle_alpha   90.00
_cell.angle_beta   90.00
_cell.angle_gamma   90.00
#
_symmetry.space_group_name_H-M   'P 1'
#
loop_
_entity.id
_entity.type
_entity.pdbx_description
1 polymer ?
#
loop_
_entity_poly.entity_id
_entity_poly.type
_entity_poly.pdbx_seq_one_letter_code
_entity_poly.pdbx_strand_id
1 'polypeptide(L)'
;MRKNTCGCHGHDHCPPQMECRTVKSVSGECKSEDFFSPGEIEQTVVLNDLIIQIPVEADITLPAHAKDLKLVKKNVKLKQCKVVKNSFDPTHMSVKLFIEGVVHKNIQFVESCDDKVRDFSVSVPFRCFKKVHLNKPAQFPFGEFSIKKNVLERKEIAKDGHGADDCITGSLTFEVFTEPVECKLLFAVIDEWDIFKKHDSFGRFRKITEKMDVVLGIKLFQKQQCPEPEAVDHESHHGFMGHEKKETIFDRFRGMIG
;
A
#
# COMPACT_ATOMS: atom_id res chain seq x y z
N MET A 1 6.31 10.86 32.55
CA MET A 1 5.98 9.82 31.55
C MET A 1 6.59 10.20 30.21
N ARG A 2 7.63 9.50 29.74
CA ARG A 2 8.16 9.70 28.38
C ARG A 2 7.29 8.91 27.40
N LYS A 3 6.77 9.59 26.37
CA LYS A 3 5.97 8.96 25.30
C LYS A 3 6.92 8.22 24.36
N ASN A 4 6.94 6.89 24.46
CA ASN A 4 7.63 6.04 23.50
C ASN A 4 6.78 6.01 22.22
N THR A 5 7.10 6.87 21.26
CA THR A 5 6.45 6.88 19.94
C THR A 5 7.50 6.53 18.89
N CYS A 6 7.84 5.25 18.80
CA CYS A 6 8.58 4.70 17.65
C CYS A 6 7.53 4.35 16.57
N GLY A 7 7.47 5.15 15.50
CA GLY A 7 6.66 4.86 14.30
C GLY A 7 7.35 3.88 13.35
N CYS A 8 6.60 3.39 12.35
CA CYS A 8 6.92 2.23 11.50
C CYS A 8 8.10 2.36 10.50
N HIS A 9 9.03 3.30 10.68
CA HIS A 9 10.13 3.53 9.74
C HIS A 9 11.47 3.77 10.47
N GLY A 10 12.16 2.67 10.79
CA GLY A 10 13.55 2.66 11.29
C GLY A 10 13.67 2.25 12.75
N HIS A 11 14.22 1.04 12.99
CA HIS A 11 14.33 0.43 14.33
C HIS A 11 15.73 0.54 14.96
N ASP A 12 16.65 1.28 14.34
CA ASP A 12 18.07 1.23 14.73
C ASP A 12 18.35 1.76 16.15
N HIS A 13 17.40 2.46 16.80
CA HIS A 13 17.58 3.13 18.09
C HIS A 13 16.44 2.91 19.10
N CYS A 14 15.46 2.03 18.82
CA CYS A 14 14.44 1.72 19.83
C CYS A 14 15.01 0.66 20.79
N PRO A 15 14.83 0.82 22.12
CA PRO A 15 15.21 -0.24 23.05
C PRO A 15 14.49 -1.52 22.64
N PRO A 16 15.16 -2.70 22.72
CA PRO A 16 14.51 -3.95 22.37
C PRO A 16 13.21 -4.04 23.17
N GLN A 17 12.13 -4.37 22.48
CA GLN A 17 10.85 -4.58 23.13
C GLN A 17 11.07 -5.56 24.28
N MET A 18 10.59 -5.22 25.47
CA MET A 18 10.70 -6.11 26.63
C MET A 18 10.09 -7.46 26.22
N GLU A 19 10.93 -8.49 26.16
CA GLU A 19 10.51 -9.79 25.63
C GLU A 19 9.39 -10.35 26.50
N CYS A 20 8.32 -10.82 25.85
CA CYS A 20 7.27 -11.52 26.55
C CYS A 20 7.83 -12.82 27.15
N ARG A 21 7.33 -13.19 28.33
CA ARG A 21 7.71 -14.45 28.98
C ARG A 21 7.31 -15.64 28.11
N THR A 22 8.29 -16.38 27.60
CA THR A 22 8.06 -17.65 26.90
C THR A 22 7.71 -18.73 27.92
N VAL A 23 6.62 -19.46 27.68
CA VAL A 23 6.22 -20.62 28.49
C VAL A 23 6.68 -21.92 27.82
N LYS A 24 6.88 -22.97 28.61
CA LYS A 24 7.19 -24.30 28.07
C LYS A 24 5.90 -24.91 27.50
N SER A 25 5.91 -25.31 26.23
CA SER A 25 4.82 -26.07 25.62
C SER A 25 5.07 -27.57 25.73
N VAL A 26 4.00 -28.34 25.89
CA VAL A 26 4.00 -29.79 25.68
C VAL A 26 3.24 -30.02 24.37
N SER A 27 3.96 -30.36 23.31
CA SER A 27 3.39 -30.52 21.97
C SER A 27 2.89 -31.96 21.74
N GLY A 28 1.79 -32.10 21.00
CA GLY A 28 1.25 -33.39 20.56
C GLY A 28 1.60 -33.71 19.09
N GLU A 29 0.95 -34.74 18.55
CA GLU A 29 1.10 -35.17 17.15
C GLU A 29 0.46 -34.17 16.17
N CYS A 30 1.15 -33.91 15.05
CA CYS A 30 0.65 -33.07 13.95
C CYS A 30 0.02 -33.94 12.85
N LYS A 31 -1.17 -33.57 12.39
CA LYS A 31 -1.79 -34.17 11.20
C LYS A 31 -1.65 -33.23 10.01
N SER A 32 -1.35 -33.79 8.84
CA SER A 32 -1.30 -33.05 7.58
C SER A 32 -2.35 -33.57 6.63
N GLU A 33 -3.08 -32.65 6.01
CA GLU A 33 -4.00 -32.95 4.92
C GLU A 33 -3.72 -31.97 3.77
N ASP A 34 -3.64 -32.50 2.55
CA ASP A 34 -3.47 -31.69 1.36
C ASP A 34 -4.79 -31.01 0.97
N PHE A 35 -4.69 -29.81 0.43
CA PHE A 35 -5.83 -29.07 -0.10
C PHE A 35 -5.54 -28.58 -1.53
N PHE A 36 -6.60 -28.43 -2.31
CA PHE A 36 -6.53 -27.90 -3.66
C PHE A 36 -6.81 -26.39 -3.65
N SER A 37 -5.88 -25.60 -4.18
CA SER A 37 -6.11 -24.19 -4.51
C SER A 37 -6.29 -24.07 -6.02
N PRO A 38 -7.32 -23.38 -6.51
CA PRO A 38 -7.46 -23.15 -7.95
C PRO A 38 -6.30 -22.27 -8.45
N GLY A 39 -5.49 -22.85 -9.34
CA GLY A 39 -4.32 -22.23 -9.94
C GLY A 39 -3.02 -22.94 -9.54
N GLU A 40 -2.34 -23.51 -10.53
CA GLU A 40 -1.10 -24.27 -10.33
C GLU A 40 0.12 -23.37 -10.14
N ILE A 41 0.01 -22.11 -10.57
CA ILE A 41 1.12 -21.17 -10.63
C ILE A 41 0.73 -19.89 -9.89
N GLU A 42 1.55 -19.51 -8.91
CA GLU A 42 1.54 -18.16 -8.35
C GLU A 42 2.44 -17.26 -9.20
N GLN A 43 1.87 -16.16 -9.72
CA GLN A 43 2.62 -15.21 -10.53
C GLN A 43 2.26 -13.76 -10.25
N THR A 44 3.21 -12.86 -10.48
CA THR A 44 2.98 -11.42 -10.40
C THR A 44 2.26 -10.95 -11.66
N VAL A 45 0.99 -10.59 -11.52
CA VAL A 45 0.16 -10.08 -12.60
C VAL A 45 0.19 -8.55 -12.58
N VAL A 46 0.58 -7.97 -13.71
CA VAL A 46 0.45 -6.52 -13.94
C VAL A 46 -1.02 -6.20 -14.19
N LEU A 47 -1.62 -5.40 -13.32
CA LEU A 47 -3.02 -5.01 -13.38
C LEU A 47 -3.23 -3.82 -14.30
N ASN A 48 -2.32 -2.84 -14.24
CA ASN A 48 -2.32 -1.69 -15.15
C ASN A 48 -0.99 -0.91 -15.09
N ASP A 49 -0.63 -0.25 -16.20
CA ASP A 49 0.40 0.78 -16.26
C ASP A 49 -0.28 2.12 -16.59
N LEU A 50 -0.06 3.14 -15.78
CA LEU A 50 -0.81 4.39 -15.87
C LEU A 50 0.05 5.62 -15.60
N ILE A 51 -0.35 6.74 -16.21
CA ILE A 51 0.28 8.05 -16.05
C ILE A 51 -0.68 8.93 -15.26
N ILE A 52 -0.17 9.61 -14.23
CA ILE A 52 -0.93 10.54 -13.41
C ILE A 52 -0.27 11.90 -13.45
N GLN A 53 -1.07 12.93 -13.69
CA GLN A 53 -0.69 14.32 -13.61
C GLN A 53 -1.27 14.92 -12.33
N ILE A 54 -0.44 15.60 -11.57
CA ILE A 54 -0.79 16.16 -10.27
C ILE A 54 -0.37 17.63 -10.29
N PRO A 55 -1.32 18.57 -10.50
CA PRO A 55 -1.01 19.98 -10.38
C PRO A 55 -0.77 20.34 -8.92
N VAL A 56 0.34 21.03 -8.66
CA VAL A 56 0.78 21.46 -7.33
C VAL A 56 1.13 22.94 -7.38
N GLU A 57 0.64 23.69 -6.40
CA GLU A 57 1.04 25.07 -6.16
C GLU A 57 1.72 25.16 -4.80
N ALA A 58 2.87 25.82 -4.74
CA ALA A 58 3.67 25.93 -3.54
C ALA A 58 4.26 27.32 -3.38
N ASP A 59 4.32 27.78 -2.13
CA ASP A 59 4.93 29.05 -1.76
C ASP A 59 6.21 28.78 -0.96
N ILE A 60 7.36 28.96 -1.60
CA ILE A 60 8.67 28.75 -1.00
C ILE A 60 9.22 30.10 -0.51
N THR A 61 9.56 30.18 0.77
CA THR A 61 10.21 31.37 1.34
C THR A 61 11.68 31.07 1.57
N LEU A 62 12.55 31.81 0.88
CA LEU A 62 13.99 31.70 1.04
C LEU A 62 14.43 32.27 2.40
N PRO A 63 15.48 31.71 3.01
CA PRO A 63 15.97 32.18 4.31
C PRO A 63 16.52 33.61 4.24
N ALA A 64 16.96 34.05 3.05
CA ALA A 64 17.40 35.40 2.76
C ALA A 64 16.92 35.87 1.37
N HIS A 65 17.12 37.15 1.05
CA HIS A 65 16.77 37.68 -0.26
C HIS A 65 17.73 37.16 -1.33
N ALA A 66 17.21 36.60 -2.41
CA ALA A 66 17.99 36.14 -3.56
C ALA A 66 18.00 37.21 -4.65
N LYS A 67 19.18 37.48 -5.19
CA LYS A 67 19.35 38.23 -6.43
C LYS A 67 19.24 37.31 -7.64
N ASP A 68 19.75 36.09 -7.53
CA ASP A 68 19.77 35.13 -8.62
C ASP A 68 19.73 33.68 -8.09
N LEU A 69 19.07 32.82 -8.86
CA LEU A 69 18.99 31.37 -8.63
C LEU A 69 19.99 30.68 -9.55
N LYS A 70 20.94 29.94 -8.95
CA LYS A 70 22.00 29.26 -9.70
C LYS A 70 21.58 27.87 -10.14
N LEU A 71 20.96 27.11 -9.25
CA LEU A 71 20.58 25.73 -9.53
C LEU A 71 19.43 25.31 -8.63
N VAL A 72 18.47 24.59 -9.19
CA VAL A 72 17.39 23.94 -8.43
C VAL A 72 17.34 22.46 -8.81
N LYS A 73 17.97 21.60 -7.99
CA LYS A 73 17.86 20.15 -8.17
C LYS A 73 16.55 19.66 -7.56
N LYS A 74 15.83 18.79 -8.26
CA LYS A 74 14.51 18.28 -7.85
C LYS A 74 14.53 16.76 -7.85
N ASN A 75 13.94 16.16 -6.82
CA ASN A 75 13.82 14.71 -6.69
C ASN A 75 12.42 14.36 -6.19
N VAL A 76 11.67 13.57 -6.96
CA VAL A 76 10.36 13.07 -6.55
C VAL A 76 10.54 11.84 -5.67
N LYS A 77 9.85 11.81 -4.52
CA LYS A 77 9.79 10.66 -3.62
C LYS A 77 8.34 10.35 -3.29
N LEU A 78 7.89 9.13 -3.61
CA LEU A 78 6.61 8.63 -3.12
C LEU A 78 6.73 8.22 -1.65
N LYS A 79 5.76 8.67 -0.84
CA LYS A 79 5.59 8.26 0.56
C LYS A 79 4.49 7.21 0.69
N GLN A 80 3.47 7.30 -0.16
CA GLN A 80 2.36 6.36 -0.18
C GLN A 80 1.95 6.11 -1.63
N CYS A 81 1.74 4.83 -1.95
CA CYS A 81 0.94 4.42 -3.09
C CYS A 81 0.12 3.21 -2.64
N LYS A 82 -1.17 3.43 -2.43
CA LYS A 82 -2.09 2.42 -1.91
C LYS A 82 -3.35 2.41 -2.74
N VAL A 83 -3.87 1.21 -2.94
CA VAL A 83 -5.08 0.96 -3.70
C VAL A 83 -6.16 0.47 -2.76
N VAL A 84 -7.34 1.06 -2.88
CA VAL A 84 -8.56 0.58 -2.23
C VAL A 84 -9.52 0.13 -3.32
N LYS A 85 -10.21 -0.98 -3.11
CA LYS A 85 -11.23 -1.43 -4.05
C LYS A 85 -12.32 -0.39 -4.24
N ASN A 86 -12.91 -0.39 -5.42
CA ASN A 86 -14.15 0.32 -5.63
C ASN A 86 -15.33 -0.58 -5.19
N SER A 87 -15.87 -0.36 -3.99
CA SER A 87 -16.98 -1.17 -3.44
C SER A 87 -18.26 -1.16 -4.28
N PHE A 88 -18.40 -0.21 -5.21
CA PHE A 88 -19.54 -0.12 -6.12
C PHE A 88 -19.29 -0.82 -7.47
N ASP A 89 -18.15 -1.50 -7.64
CA ASP A 89 -17.81 -2.21 -8.86
C ASP A 89 -17.77 -3.72 -8.62
N PRO A 90 -18.82 -4.46 -9.05
CA PRO A 90 -18.89 -5.91 -8.88
C PRO A 90 -17.92 -6.66 -9.80
N THR A 91 -17.28 -5.98 -10.76
CA THR A 91 -16.38 -6.62 -11.73
C THR A 91 -14.92 -6.68 -11.26
N HIS A 92 -14.59 -5.98 -10.15
CA HIS A 92 -13.21 -5.80 -9.68
C HIS A 92 -12.26 -5.19 -10.73
N MET A 93 -12.80 -4.53 -11.77
CA MET A 93 -12.07 -3.87 -12.83
C MET A 93 -11.78 -2.40 -12.54
N SER A 94 -12.16 -1.89 -11.37
CA SER A 94 -11.83 -0.53 -10.95
C SER A 94 -11.45 -0.43 -9.48
N VAL A 95 -10.51 0.48 -9.23
CA VAL A 95 -9.95 0.72 -7.91
C VAL A 95 -9.76 2.22 -7.67
N LYS A 96 -9.65 2.61 -6.40
CA LYS A 96 -9.31 3.96 -5.96
C LYS A 96 -7.84 3.97 -5.55
N LEU A 97 -7.02 4.63 -6.36
CA LEU A 97 -5.60 4.80 -6.13
C LEU A 97 -5.36 6.06 -5.29
N PHE A 98 -4.62 5.92 -4.19
CA PHE A 98 -4.21 6.99 -3.29
C PHE A 98 -2.69 7.13 -3.34
N ILE A 99 -2.23 8.31 -3.73
CA ILE A 99 -0.81 8.62 -3.87
C ILE A 99 -0.48 9.84 -3.03
N GLU A 100 0.62 9.72 -2.29
CA GLU A 100 1.23 10.83 -1.57
C GLU A 100 2.73 10.81 -1.79
N GLY A 101 3.33 11.97 -1.91
CA GLY A 101 4.75 12.11 -2.12
C GLY A 101 5.25 13.51 -1.83
N VAL A 102 6.52 13.72 -2.11
CA VAL A 102 7.18 15.02 -2.01
C VAL A 102 8.08 15.24 -3.22
N VAL A 103 8.13 16.48 -3.69
CA VAL A 103 9.21 16.98 -4.54
C VAL A 103 10.24 17.61 -3.62
N HIS A 104 11.37 16.93 -3.42
CA HIS A 104 12.49 17.45 -2.66
C HIS A 104 13.36 18.33 -3.55
N LYS A 105 13.50 19.61 -3.16
CA LYS A 105 14.23 20.63 -3.89
C LYS A 105 15.47 21.03 -3.11
N ASN A 106 16.60 21.10 -3.82
CA ASN A 106 17.85 21.71 -3.35
C ASN A 106 18.11 22.94 -4.19
N ILE A 107 17.96 24.11 -3.57
CA ILE A 107 18.00 25.43 -4.18
C ILE A 107 19.33 26.09 -3.85
N GLN A 108 20.06 26.50 -4.88
CA GLN A 108 21.28 27.29 -4.77
C GLN A 108 21.03 28.71 -5.25
N PHE A 109 21.34 29.70 -4.43
CA PHE A 109 21.11 31.12 -4.73
C PHE A 109 22.19 32.02 -4.14
N VAL A 110 22.24 33.26 -4.62
CA VAL A 110 23.16 34.32 -4.13
C VAL A 110 22.38 35.58 -3.77
N GLU A 111 22.83 36.35 -2.79
CA GLU A 111 22.18 37.61 -2.41
C GLU A 111 22.72 38.83 -3.17
N SER A 112 23.93 38.73 -3.74
CA SER A 112 24.61 39.79 -4.49
C SER A 112 25.55 39.20 -5.56
N CYS A 113 26.13 40.06 -6.41
CA CYS A 113 26.98 39.66 -7.54
C CYS A 113 28.26 38.93 -7.10
N ASP A 114 28.89 39.40 -6.02
CA ASP A 114 30.15 38.85 -5.47
C ASP A 114 29.92 38.11 -4.13
N ASP A 115 28.73 37.51 -3.95
CA ASP A 115 28.36 36.80 -2.72
C ASP A 115 28.61 35.29 -2.83
N LYS A 116 28.73 34.64 -1.67
CA LYS A 116 28.83 33.18 -1.56
C LYS A 116 27.50 32.53 -1.95
N VAL A 117 27.58 31.42 -2.69
CA VAL A 117 26.42 30.57 -2.98
C VAL A 117 25.88 29.99 -1.68
N ARG A 118 24.57 30.08 -1.48
CA ARG A 118 23.85 29.50 -0.35
C ARG A 118 23.00 28.33 -0.82
N ASP A 119 23.01 27.26 -0.03
CA ASP A 119 22.16 26.10 -0.22
C ASP A 119 20.93 26.17 0.69
N PHE A 120 19.77 25.86 0.12
CA PHE A 120 18.51 25.75 0.84
C PHE A 120 17.71 24.55 0.32
N SER A 121 17.37 23.63 1.21
CA SER A 121 16.59 22.44 0.88
C SER A 121 15.17 22.55 1.41
N VAL A 122 14.19 22.25 0.56
CA VAL A 122 12.77 22.25 0.92
C VAL A 122 12.07 21.06 0.28
N SER A 123 11.00 20.56 0.89
CA SER A 123 10.19 19.48 0.31
C SER A 123 8.76 19.95 0.12
N VAL A 124 8.28 19.92 -1.12
CA VAL A 124 6.91 20.31 -1.48
C VAL A 124 6.05 19.05 -1.52
N PRO A 125 5.05 18.87 -0.64
CA PRO A 125 4.20 17.69 -0.65
C PRO A 125 3.18 17.73 -1.77
N PHE A 126 2.81 16.55 -2.27
CA PHE A 126 1.70 16.38 -3.19
C PHE A 126 0.86 15.16 -2.80
N ARG A 127 -0.45 15.22 -3.09
CA ARG A 127 -1.40 14.15 -2.83
C ARG A 127 -2.43 14.09 -3.95
N CYS A 128 -2.76 12.89 -4.38
CA CYS A 128 -3.78 12.63 -5.39
C CYS A 128 -4.59 11.38 -5.02
N PHE A 129 -5.88 11.41 -5.35
CA PHE A 129 -6.72 10.22 -5.34
C PHE A 129 -7.47 10.13 -6.67
N LYS A 130 -7.48 8.94 -7.29
CA LYS A 130 -8.09 8.75 -8.61
C LYS A 130 -8.74 7.37 -8.70
N LYS A 131 -9.93 7.32 -9.30
CA LYS A 131 -10.51 6.06 -9.76
C LYS A 131 -9.76 5.61 -11.03
N VAL A 132 -9.21 4.41 -10.98
CA VAL A 132 -8.43 3.78 -12.05
C VAL A 132 -9.18 2.54 -12.52
N HIS A 133 -9.27 2.36 -13.83
CA HIS A 133 -9.71 1.11 -14.43
C HIS A 133 -8.51 0.19 -14.61
N LEU A 134 -8.67 -1.09 -14.31
CA LEU A 134 -7.64 -2.12 -14.45
C LEU A 134 -7.83 -2.83 -15.79
N ASN A 135 -6.73 -3.35 -16.36
CA ASN A 135 -6.79 -4.19 -17.56
C ASN A 135 -7.06 -5.65 -17.19
N LYS A 136 -6.71 -6.04 -15.97
CA LYS A 136 -6.97 -7.35 -15.37
C LYS A 136 -7.58 -7.15 -13.99
N PRO A 137 -8.55 -8.01 -13.57
CA PRO A 137 -9.17 -7.86 -12.28
C PRO A 137 -8.16 -8.10 -11.15
N ALA A 138 -8.29 -7.34 -10.07
CA ALA A 138 -7.59 -7.67 -8.84
C ALA A 138 -8.26 -8.90 -8.20
N GLN A 139 -7.47 -9.89 -7.79
CA GLN A 139 -7.97 -11.17 -7.28
C GLN A 139 -7.83 -11.28 -5.76
N PHE A 140 -8.82 -11.94 -5.15
CA PHE A 140 -8.92 -12.14 -3.70
C PHE A 140 -9.44 -13.55 -3.46
N PRO A 141 -8.60 -14.57 -3.69
CA PRO A 141 -9.06 -15.96 -3.78
C PRO A 141 -9.70 -16.48 -2.49
N PHE A 142 -9.32 -15.94 -1.33
CA PHE A 142 -9.84 -16.34 -0.03
C PHE A 142 -10.98 -15.44 0.50
N GLY A 143 -11.47 -14.51 -0.32
CA GLY A 143 -12.45 -13.50 0.09
C GLY A 143 -11.79 -12.14 0.38
N GLU A 144 -12.60 -11.08 0.33
CA GLU A 144 -12.09 -9.70 0.36
C GLU A 144 -11.81 -9.16 1.75
N PHE A 145 -12.43 -9.74 2.77
CA PHE A 145 -12.43 -9.23 4.13
C PHE A 145 -12.17 -10.35 5.12
N SER A 146 -11.21 -10.12 6.02
CA SER A 146 -11.18 -10.81 7.31
C SER A 146 -12.23 -10.17 8.21
N ILE A 147 -13.04 -10.97 8.90
CA ILE A 147 -14.08 -10.43 9.78
C ILE A 147 -13.50 -10.34 11.20
N LYS A 148 -13.38 -9.11 11.70
CA LYS A 148 -12.63 -8.76 12.93
C LYS A 148 -13.32 -9.16 14.25
N LYS A 149 -14.53 -9.73 14.20
CA LYS A 149 -15.32 -10.12 15.39
C LYS A 149 -15.82 -11.57 15.31
N ASN A 150 -15.06 -12.44 14.69
CA ASN A 150 -15.39 -13.86 14.58
C ASN A 150 -14.92 -14.66 15.79
N VAL A 151 -15.29 -14.21 16.98
CA VAL A 151 -15.04 -15.01 18.18
C VAL A 151 -16.25 -15.89 18.38
N LEU A 152 -16.11 -17.17 18.03
CA LEU A 152 -17.07 -18.19 18.44
C LEU A 152 -16.61 -18.72 19.79
N GLU A 153 -17.32 -18.37 20.86
CA GLU A 153 -17.00 -18.82 22.21
C GLU A 153 -17.53 -20.23 22.47
N ARG A 154 -16.72 -21.04 23.13
CA ARG A 154 -17.13 -22.31 23.73
C ARG A 154 -17.32 -22.06 25.23
N LYS A 155 -18.57 -22.19 25.68
CA LYS A 155 -18.97 -22.07 27.08
C LYS A 155 -19.68 -23.34 27.48
N GLU A 156 -19.20 -23.96 28.56
CA GLU A 156 -19.88 -25.07 29.20
C GLU A 156 -20.82 -24.55 30.29
N ILE A 157 -21.86 -25.32 30.62
CA ILE A 157 -22.74 -24.98 31.74
C ILE A 157 -22.02 -25.28 33.06
N ALA A 158 -22.10 -24.36 34.02
CA ALA A 158 -21.56 -24.55 35.36
C ALA A 158 -22.22 -25.75 36.05
N LYS A 159 -21.53 -26.36 37.02
CA LYS A 159 -22.01 -27.55 37.75
C LYS A 159 -23.34 -27.35 38.48
N ASP A 160 -23.68 -26.12 38.84
CA ASP A 160 -24.94 -25.75 39.48
C ASP A 160 -26.09 -25.54 38.48
N GLY A 161 -25.80 -25.58 37.17
CA GLY A 161 -26.78 -25.35 36.11
C GLY A 161 -27.26 -23.90 35.98
N HIS A 162 -26.61 -22.95 36.65
CA HIS A 162 -27.11 -21.57 36.78
C HIS A 162 -26.36 -20.55 35.92
N GLY A 163 -25.41 -20.99 35.11
CA GLY A 163 -24.65 -20.10 34.22
C GLY A 163 -23.60 -20.81 33.40
N ALA A 164 -22.72 -20.05 32.76
CA ALA A 164 -21.52 -20.58 32.12
C ALA A 164 -20.46 -20.90 33.19
N ASP A 165 -19.70 -21.97 32.99
CA ASP A 165 -18.56 -22.29 33.85
C ASP A 165 -17.43 -21.27 33.64
N ASP A 166 -17.11 -20.50 34.69
CA ASP A 166 -16.03 -19.51 34.65
C ASP A 166 -14.63 -20.15 34.65
N CYS A 167 -14.52 -21.44 35.01
CA CYS A 167 -13.25 -22.17 35.03
C CYS A 167 -12.89 -22.78 33.67
N ILE A 168 -13.86 -22.96 32.76
CA ILE A 168 -13.66 -23.64 31.47
C ILE A 168 -14.13 -22.72 30.34
N THR A 169 -13.17 -22.20 29.57
CA THR A 169 -13.48 -21.33 28.43
C THR A 169 -12.67 -21.74 27.21
N GLY A 170 -13.27 -21.58 26.04
CA GLY A 170 -12.60 -21.76 24.76
C GLY A 170 -13.09 -20.76 23.73
N SER A 171 -12.33 -20.59 22.67
CA SER A 171 -12.78 -19.80 21.52
C SER A 171 -12.18 -20.35 20.22
N LEU A 172 -12.90 -20.14 19.12
CA LEU A 172 -12.37 -20.24 17.76
C LEU A 172 -12.24 -18.82 17.20
N THR A 173 -11.03 -18.48 16.77
CA THR A 173 -10.72 -17.24 16.06
C THR A 173 -10.11 -17.58 14.70
N PHE A 174 -10.39 -16.77 13.70
CA PHE A 174 -9.86 -16.98 12.36
C PHE A 174 -9.65 -15.67 11.62
N GLU A 175 -8.66 -15.67 10.73
CA GLU A 175 -8.31 -14.52 9.88
C GLU A 175 -8.09 -14.98 8.45
N VAL A 176 -8.55 -14.17 7.50
CA VAL A 176 -8.31 -14.36 6.07
C VAL A 176 -7.33 -13.31 5.59
N PHE A 177 -6.22 -13.75 5.01
CA PHE A 177 -5.20 -12.87 4.45
C PHE A 177 -5.33 -12.77 2.93
N THR A 178 -5.08 -11.57 2.40
CA THR A 178 -5.15 -11.28 0.96
C THR A 178 -3.90 -10.58 0.48
N GLU A 179 -3.43 -10.94 -0.71
CA GLU A 179 -2.31 -10.26 -1.36
C GLU A 179 -2.69 -8.80 -1.73
N PRO A 180 -1.91 -7.80 -1.32
CA PRO A 180 -2.20 -6.41 -1.62
C PRO A 180 -1.90 -6.08 -3.09
N VAL A 181 -2.60 -5.08 -3.63
CA VAL A 181 -2.16 -4.45 -4.89
C VAL A 181 -1.01 -3.52 -4.59
N GLU A 182 0.14 -3.79 -5.21
CA GLU A 182 1.36 -3.02 -5.06
C GLU A 182 1.50 -2.00 -6.18
N CYS A 183 2.26 -0.95 -5.90
CA CYS A 183 2.64 0.06 -6.87
C CYS A 183 4.15 0.11 -7.04
N LYS A 184 4.60 0.37 -8.27
CA LYS A 184 5.99 0.72 -8.58
C LYS A 184 6.02 2.02 -9.39
N LEU A 185 6.80 2.98 -8.91
CA LEU A 185 7.12 4.19 -9.68
C LEU A 185 8.11 3.80 -10.80
N LEU A 186 7.73 4.07 -12.03
CA LEU A 186 8.56 3.82 -13.22
C LEU A 186 9.37 5.07 -13.58
N PHE A 187 8.72 6.23 -13.58
CA PHE A 187 9.35 7.51 -13.86
C PHE A 187 8.58 8.66 -13.21
N ALA A 188 9.23 9.80 -13.07
CA ALA A 188 8.60 11.05 -12.67
C ALA A 188 9.13 12.20 -13.54
N VAL A 189 8.25 13.11 -13.94
CA VAL A 189 8.56 14.33 -14.68
C VAL A 189 7.95 15.51 -13.92
N ILE A 190 8.66 16.63 -13.90
CA ILE A 190 8.18 17.87 -13.31
C ILE A 190 8.22 18.92 -14.41
N ASP A 191 7.07 19.51 -14.70
CA ASP A 191 6.94 20.71 -15.53
C ASP A 191 6.52 21.86 -14.60
N GLU A 192 7.19 23.01 -14.63
CA GLU A 192 6.96 24.06 -13.64
C GLU A 192 7.16 25.49 -14.14
N TRP A 193 6.50 26.42 -13.45
CA TRP A 193 6.70 27.86 -13.54
C TRP A 193 7.01 28.44 -12.16
N ASP A 194 8.11 29.17 -12.06
CA ASP A 194 8.52 29.92 -10.87
C ASP A 194 8.14 31.40 -10.98
N ILE A 195 7.35 31.90 -10.01
CA ILE A 195 6.94 33.30 -9.94
C ILE A 195 7.61 33.97 -8.75
N PHE A 196 8.60 34.83 -9.01
CA PHE A 196 9.35 35.54 -7.97
C PHE A 196 8.54 36.71 -7.39
N LYS A 197 8.44 36.77 -6.06
CA LYS A 197 7.64 37.76 -5.31
C LYS A 197 8.42 38.32 -4.12
N LYS A 198 7.87 39.41 -3.56
CA LYS A 198 8.46 40.19 -2.45
C LYS A 198 9.86 40.68 -2.79
N HIS A 199 9.95 41.45 -3.88
CA HIS A 199 11.16 42.14 -4.28
C HIS A 199 11.46 43.27 -3.28
N ASP A 200 12.73 43.42 -2.90
CA ASP A 200 13.20 44.60 -2.17
C ASP A 200 13.56 45.75 -3.13
N SER A 201 13.96 46.90 -2.58
CA SER A 201 14.38 48.07 -3.38
C SER A 201 15.60 47.81 -4.27
N PHE A 202 16.32 46.71 -4.06
CA PHE A 202 17.48 46.29 -4.85
C PHE A 202 17.12 45.22 -5.90
N GLY A 203 15.82 44.92 -6.07
CA GLY A 203 15.33 43.94 -7.05
C GLY A 203 15.53 42.48 -6.62
N ARG A 204 15.82 42.21 -5.35
CA ARG A 204 16.03 40.84 -4.83
C ARG A 204 14.74 40.28 -4.28
N PHE A 205 14.39 39.05 -4.66
CA PHE A 205 13.16 38.39 -4.21
C PHE A 205 13.40 37.52 -2.99
N ARG A 206 12.35 37.28 -2.21
CA ARG A 206 12.41 36.36 -1.05
C ARG A 206 11.42 35.21 -1.14
N LYS A 207 10.36 35.36 -1.93
CA LYS A 207 9.31 34.36 -2.07
C LYS A 207 9.26 33.86 -3.51
N ILE A 208 9.16 32.56 -3.68
CA ILE A 208 8.94 31.89 -4.97
C ILE A 208 7.55 31.26 -4.87
N THR A 209 6.59 31.72 -5.67
CA THR A 209 5.33 31.01 -5.87
C THR A 209 5.50 30.11 -7.08
N GLU A 210 5.52 28.81 -6.84
CA GLU A 210 5.71 27.80 -7.84
C GLU A 210 4.36 27.19 -8.24
N LYS A 211 4.18 26.96 -9.55
CA LYS A 211 3.11 26.13 -10.11
C LYS A 211 3.76 25.03 -10.92
N MET A 212 3.57 23.78 -10.51
CA MET A 212 4.15 22.61 -11.18
C MET A 212 3.13 21.53 -11.48
N ASP A 213 3.32 20.79 -12.57
CA ASP A 213 2.67 19.52 -12.85
C ASP A 213 3.64 18.39 -12.56
N VAL A 214 3.29 17.57 -11.56
CA VAL A 214 4.05 16.37 -11.19
C VAL A 214 3.45 15.19 -11.94
N VAL A 215 4.15 14.74 -12.98
CA VAL A 215 3.74 13.62 -13.81
C VAL A 215 4.42 12.33 -13.32
N LEU A 216 3.64 11.30 -13.01
CA LEU A 216 4.12 10.03 -12.48
C LEU A 216 3.70 8.87 -13.39
N GLY A 217 4.66 8.05 -13.81
CA GLY A 217 4.38 6.74 -14.42
C GLY A 217 4.35 5.66 -13.35
N ILE A 218 3.22 4.99 -13.16
CA ILE A 218 3.01 4.00 -12.10
C ILE A 218 2.56 2.68 -12.70
N LYS A 219 3.20 1.59 -12.24
CA LYS A 219 2.79 0.21 -12.50
C LYS A 219 2.03 -0.33 -11.28
N LEU A 220 0.83 -0.83 -11.50
CA LEU A 220 0.03 -1.57 -10.52
C LEU A 220 0.14 -3.06 -10.80
N PHE A 221 0.46 -3.85 -9.78
CA PHE A 221 0.61 -5.29 -9.90
C PHE A 221 0.20 -6.00 -8.60
N GLN A 222 -0.13 -7.28 -8.71
CA GLN A 222 -0.55 -8.11 -7.60
C GLN A 222 -0.04 -9.54 -7.83
N LYS A 223 0.35 -10.23 -6.76
CA LYS A 223 0.55 -11.68 -6.81
C LYS A 223 -0.81 -12.38 -6.88
N GLN A 224 -1.00 -13.23 -7.88
CA GLN A 224 -2.25 -13.92 -8.13
C GLN A 224 -1.98 -15.39 -8.43
N GLN A 225 -2.92 -16.26 -8.03
CA GLN A 225 -2.96 -17.65 -8.48
C GLN A 225 -3.64 -17.69 -9.84
N CYS A 226 -2.94 -18.16 -10.87
CA CYS A 226 -3.46 -18.18 -12.23
C CYS A 226 -4.08 -19.55 -12.52
N PRO A 227 -5.35 -19.62 -12.95
CA PRO A 227 -5.94 -20.86 -13.45
C PRO A 227 -5.35 -21.15 -14.84
N GLU A 228 -4.28 -21.94 -14.87
CA GLU A 228 -3.55 -22.49 -16.05
C GLU A 228 -3.06 -21.51 -17.14
N PRO A 229 -1.89 -21.76 -17.76
CA PRO A 229 -1.57 -21.18 -19.06
C PRO A 229 -2.50 -21.80 -20.12
N GLU A 230 -3.04 -20.98 -21.05
CA GLU A 230 -3.82 -21.48 -22.18
C GLU A 230 -3.08 -22.65 -22.85
N ALA A 231 -3.74 -23.81 -22.91
CA ALA A 231 -3.21 -24.99 -23.57
C ALA A 231 -2.95 -24.66 -25.04
N VAL A 232 -1.76 -24.99 -25.53
CA VAL A 232 -1.48 -25.06 -26.96
C VAL A 232 -2.37 -26.16 -27.53
N ASP A 233 -3.29 -25.79 -28.43
CA ASP A 233 -4.21 -26.71 -29.09
C ASP A 233 -3.47 -27.90 -29.70
N HIS A 234 -3.68 -29.08 -29.10
CA HIS A 234 -3.58 -30.33 -29.82
C HIS A 234 -4.95 -31.01 -29.73
N GLU A 235 -5.62 -31.06 -30.89
CA GLU A 235 -6.86 -31.78 -31.08
C GLU A 235 -6.76 -33.21 -30.53
N SER A 236 -7.73 -33.64 -29.71
CA SER A 236 -8.74 -34.64 -30.10
C SER A 236 -9.42 -35.37 -28.93
N HIS A 237 -10.71 -35.63 -29.15
CA HIS A 237 -11.58 -36.71 -28.65
C HIS A 237 -12.21 -36.68 -27.23
N HIS A 238 -13.54 -36.47 -27.27
CA HIS A 238 -14.63 -37.13 -26.53
C HIS A 238 -14.41 -37.61 -25.08
N GLY A 239 -15.14 -36.98 -24.17
CA GLY A 239 -15.53 -37.58 -22.88
C GLY A 239 -16.40 -36.65 -22.06
N PHE A 240 -17.71 -36.91 -22.03
CA PHE A 240 -18.63 -36.27 -21.08
C PHE A 240 -18.29 -36.81 -19.68
N MET A 241 -17.48 -36.09 -18.90
CA MET A 241 -17.35 -36.31 -17.46
C MET A 241 -17.99 -35.14 -16.74
N GLY A 242 -18.95 -35.45 -15.85
CA GLY A 242 -19.49 -34.46 -14.93
C GLY A 242 -18.35 -33.85 -14.13
N HIS A 243 -18.17 -32.54 -14.22
CA HIS A 243 -17.26 -31.83 -13.34
C HIS A 243 -17.84 -31.90 -11.92
N GLU A 244 -17.36 -32.84 -11.11
CA GLU A 244 -17.38 -32.67 -9.66
C GLU A 244 -16.73 -31.31 -9.38
N LYS A 245 -17.49 -30.38 -8.81
CA LYS A 245 -16.94 -29.12 -8.32
C LYS A 245 -15.91 -29.47 -7.25
N LYS A 246 -14.62 -29.39 -7.59
CA LYS A 246 -13.54 -29.48 -6.62
C LYS A 246 -13.80 -28.42 -5.55
N GLU A 247 -13.99 -28.88 -4.31
CA GLU A 247 -14.21 -28.01 -3.16
C GLU A 247 -13.01 -27.06 -3.01
N THR A 248 -13.27 -25.75 -3.01
CA THR A 248 -12.20 -24.78 -2.85
C THR A 248 -11.78 -24.72 -1.38
N ILE A 249 -10.54 -24.29 -1.12
CA ILE A 249 -10.10 -23.95 0.24
C ILE A 249 -11.04 -22.98 0.96
N PHE A 250 -11.71 -22.09 0.21
CA PHE A 250 -12.71 -21.18 0.77
C PHE A 250 -13.99 -21.91 1.21
N ASP A 251 -14.45 -22.91 0.43
CA ASP A 251 -15.59 -23.75 0.80
C ASP A 251 -15.27 -24.61 2.03
N ARG A 252 -14.07 -25.20 2.08
CA ARG A 252 -13.57 -25.92 3.26
C ARG A 252 -13.48 -25.04 4.48
N PHE A 253 -12.92 -23.84 4.32
CA PHE A 253 -12.80 -22.88 5.41
C PHE A 253 -14.17 -22.50 5.96
N ARG A 254 -15.16 -22.25 5.08
CA ARG A 254 -16.55 -22.05 5.50
C ARG A 254 -17.11 -23.25 6.26
N GLY A 255 -16.87 -24.46 5.78
CA GLY A 255 -17.26 -25.68 6.50
C GLY A 255 -16.63 -25.81 7.90
N MET A 256 -15.41 -25.30 8.10
CA MET A 256 -14.75 -25.34 9.42
C MET A 256 -15.33 -24.33 10.42
N ILE A 257 -15.82 -23.18 9.94
CA ILE A 257 -16.31 -22.10 10.79
C ILE A 257 -17.83 -22.13 11.03
N GLY A 258 -18.57 -22.95 10.28
CA GLY A 258 -20.04 -23.06 10.35
C GLY A 258 -20.75 -22.15 9.37
#